data_AF-A0A7S4NP57-F1
#
_entry.id   AF-A0A7S4NP57-F1
#
_cell.length_a   1.000
_cell.length_b   1.000
_cell.length_c   1.000
_cell.angle_alpha   90.00
_cell.angle_beta   90.00
_cell.angle_gamma   90.00
#
_symmetry.space_group_name_H-M   'P 1'
#
loop_
_entity.id
_entity.type
_entity.pdbx_description
1 polymer ?
#
loop_
_entity_poly.entity_id
_entity_poly.type
_entity_poly.pdbx_seq_one_letter_code
_entity_poly.pdbx_strand_id
1 'polypeptide(L)'
;EKGVKMDGERYNPSADFAKHAAKDTGWREKKENEKNYLPPNYEEWDVGQVQQWADQNDFPQTVKNALSRISGKELSGMTEEKLKRKLNKKEDVEMVLRGLSELSIILENVRAIGAGKQKTVS
;
A
#
# COMPACT_ATOMS: atom_id res chain seq x y z
N GLU A 1 5.73 54.58 22.80
CA GLU A 1 5.80 53.42 21.89
C GLU A 1 6.04 52.14 22.68
N LYS A 2 5.30 51.06 22.40
CA LYS A 2 5.58 49.73 22.94
C LYS A 2 6.23 48.90 21.82
N GLY A 3 7.45 48.45 22.07
CA GLY A 3 8.27 47.71 21.11
C GLY A 3 7.65 46.38 20.69
N VAL A 4 7.72 46.11 19.39
CA VAL A 4 7.36 44.84 18.77
C VAL A 4 8.40 43.79 19.18
N LYS A 5 7.97 42.74 19.87
CA LYS A 5 8.75 41.51 19.99
C LYS A 5 8.43 40.67 18.76
N MET A 6 9.36 40.62 17.81
CA MET A 6 9.35 39.61 16.76
C MET A 6 10.15 38.43 17.29
N ASP A 7 9.44 37.36 17.68
CA ASP A 7 10.04 36.08 17.99
C ASP A 7 10.77 35.57 16.73
N GLY A 8 12.10 35.49 16.84
CA GLY A 8 12.94 34.93 15.79
C GLY A 8 12.65 33.45 15.64
N GLU A 9 11.78 33.09 14.71
CA GLU A 9 11.65 31.73 14.21
C GLU A 9 12.99 31.31 13.61
N ARG A 10 13.70 30.44 14.33
CA ARG A 10 14.91 29.78 13.84
C ARG A 10 14.53 28.96 12.60
N TYR A 11 14.98 29.43 11.44
CA TYR A 11 14.97 28.65 10.20
C TYR A 11 15.71 27.34 10.45
N ASN A 12 14.95 26.24 10.46
CA ASN A 12 15.47 24.88 10.62
C ASN A 12 15.44 24.19 9.25
N PRO A 13 16.55 24.17 8.49
CA PRO A 13 16.57 23.61 7.14
C PRO A 13 16.19 22.12 7.10
N SER A 14 16.33 21.37 8.20
CA SER A 14 15.91 19.97 8.28
C SER A 14 14.38 19.78 8.28
N ALA A 15 13.61 20.78 8.73
CA ALA A 15 12.15 20.72 8.72
C ALA A 15 11.56 20.96 7.32
N ASP A 16 12.26 21.72 6.47
CA ASP A 16 11.85 22.00 5.09
C ASP A 16 12.23 20.86 4.13
N PHE A 17 13.38 20.20 4.35
CA PHE A 17 13.71 18.98 3.61
C PHE A 17 12.71 17.85 3.87
N ALA A 18 12.22 17.68 5.10
CA ALA A 18 11.16 16.70 5.41
C ALA A 18 9.82 17.03 4.73
N LYS A 19 9.52 18.32 4.50
CA LYS A 19 8.31 18.75 3.78
C LYS A 19 8.43 18.63 2.26
N HIS A 20 9.64 18.64 1.71
CA HIS A 20 9.89 18.46 0.28
C HIS A 20 10.10 17.00 -0.14
N ALA A 21 10.68 16.15 0.71
CA ALA A 21 10.77 14.71 0.45
C ALA A 21 9.39 14.02 0.41
N ALA A 22 8.36 14.64 1.01
CA ALA A 22 6.97 14.18 0.96
C ALA A 22 6.21 14.59 -0.32
N LYS A 23 6.85 15.30 -1.26
CA LYS A 23 6.19 15.76 -2.51
C LYS A 23 6.44 14.85 -3.72
N ASP A 24 7.33 13.86 -3.63
CA ASP A 24 7.68 12.99 -4.77
C ASP A 24 7.35 11.50 -4.58
N THR A 25 6.75 11.14 -3.44
CA THR A 25 6.09 9.84 -3.27
C THR A 25 4.63 10.15 -2.98
N GLY A 26 3.71 9.74 -3.86
CA GLY A 26 2.28 10.09 -3.90
C GLY A 26 1.46 9.65 -2.67
N TRP A 27 1.81 10.13 -1.48
CA TRP A 27 1.09 9.96 -0.21
C TRP A 27 0.07 11.07 0.05
N ARG A 28 -0.14 11.96 -0.94
CA ARG A 28 -1.16 13.01 -0.92
C ARG A 28 -2.54 12.40 -1.21
N GLU A 29 -3.10 11.68 -0.23
CA GLU A 29 -4.56 11.59 0.02
C GLU A 29 -4.87 10.84 1.33
N LYS A 30 -4.00 11.02 2.34
CA LYS A 30 -4.04 10.28 3.61
C LYS A 30 -5.09 10.77 4.63
N LYS A 31 -6.15 11.47 4.23
CA LYS A 31 -7.20 11.96 5.15
C LYS A 31 -8.61 11.39 4.92
N GLU A 32 -8.81 10.55 3.89
CA GLU A 32 -10.03 9.74 3.72
C GLU A 32 -9.79 8.24 4.08
N ASN A 33 -8.65 7.95 4.72
CA ASN A 33 -7.99 6.65 4.64
C ASN A 33 -8.21 5.69 5.84
N GLU A 34 -8.99 6.05 6.86
CA GLU A 34 -9.26 5.14 8.00
C GLU A 34 -10.33 4.09 7.70
N LYS A 35 -11.21 4.31 6.71
CA LYS A 35 -12.21 3.30 6.27
C LYS A 35 -11.69 2.35 5.19
N ASN A 36 -10.50 2.64 4.64
CA ASN A 36 -9.92 1.93 3.50
C ASN A 36 -8.61 1.19 3.83
N TYR A 37 -8.28 1.07 5.11
CA TYR A 37 -7.10 0.32 5.52
C TYR A 37 -7.30 -1.18 5.33
N LEU A 38 -6.61 -1.74 4.34
CA LEU A 38 -6.53 -3.18 4.17
C LEU A 38 -5.47 -3.76 5.12
N PRO A 39 -5.76 -4.88 5.80
CA PRO A 39 -4.79 -5.48 6.71
C PRO A 39 -3.54 -5.92 5.92
N PRO A 40 -2.33 -5.80 6.51
CA PRO A 40 -1.10 -6.05 5.77
C PRO A 40 -0.90 -7.53 5.38
N ASN A 41 -1.56 -8.46 6.09
CA ASN A 41 -1.54 -9.87 5.75
C ASN A 41 -2.59 -10.19 4.69
N TYR A 42 -2.24 -9.97 3.42
CA TYR A 42 -3.16 -10.19 2.31
C TYR A 42 -3.58 -11.64 2.12
N GLU A 43 -2.84 -12.60 2.68
CA GLU A 43 -3.20 -14.03 2.63
C GLU A 43 -4.48 -14.34 3.42
N GLU A 44 -4.83 -13.49 4.37
CA GLU A 44 -6.03 -13.62 5.22
C GLU A 44 -7.22 -12.79 4.71
N TRP A 45 -7.08 -12.13 3.56
CA TRP A 45 -8.14 -11.29 3.03
C TRP A 45 -9.37 -12.08 2.65
N ASP A 46 -10.53 -11.55 3.03
CA ASP A 46 -11.80 -11.99 2.43
C ASP A 46 -11.95 -11.43 1.00
N VAL A 47 -12.96 -11.94 0.28
CA VAL A 47 -13.22 -11.56 -1.11
C VAL A 47 -13.50 -10.05 -1.24
N GLY A 48 -14.15 -9.44 -0.25
CA GLY A 48 -14.44 -8.01 -0.25
C GLY A 48 -13.17 -7.17 -0.14
N GLN A 49 -12.23 -7.60 0.72
CA GLN A 49 -10.92 -6.96 0.86
C GLN A 49 -10.06 -7.07 -0.41
N VAL A 50 -10.12 -8.20 -1.12
CA VAL A 50 -9.46 -8.35 -2.44
C VAL A 50 -10.09 -7.42 -3.49
N GLN A 51 -11.41 -7.25 -3.49
CA GLN A 51 -12.06 -6.29 -4.39
C GLN A 51 -11.69 -4.85 -4.07
N GLN A 52 -11.70 -4.49 -2.78
CA GLN A 52 -11.28 -3.17 -2.33
C GLN A 52 -9.83 -2.88 -2.73
N TRP A 53 -8.93 -3.86 -2.65
CA TRP A 53 -7.56 -3.73 -3.15
C TRP A 53 -7.53 -3.48 -4.66
N ALA A 54 -8.32 -4.22 -5.44
CA ALA A 54 -8.42 -4.03 -6.88
C ALA A 54 -9.00 -2.65 -7.26
N ASP A 55 -9.91 -2.12 -6.44
CA ASP A 55 -10.43 -0.76 -6.57
C ASP A 55 -9.37 0.30 -6.24
N GLN A 56 -8.59 0.11 -5.16
CA GLN A 56 -7.51 1.03 -4.76
C GLN A 56 -6.34 1.09 -5.74
N ASN A 57 -6.13 0.04 -6.55
CA ASN A 57 -5.08 0.00 -7.57
C ASN A 57 -5.58 0.43 -8.96
N ASP A 58 -6.81 0.97 -9.06
CA ASP A 58 -7.43 1.39 -10.31
C ASP A 58 -7.41 0.31 -11.40
N PHE A 59 -7.55 -0.97 -11.00
CA PHE A 59 -7.52 -2.05 -11.97
C PHE A 59 -8.70 -1.98 -12.95
N PRO A 60 -8.50 -2.39 -14.22
CA PRO A 60 -9.59 -2.39 -15.18
C PRO A 60 -10.70 -3.34 -14.74
N GLN A 61 -11.94 -3.06 -15.17
CA GLN A 61 -13.12 -3.86 -14.79
C GLN A 61 -12.94 -5.36 -15.09
N THR A 62 -12.22 -5.71 -16.15
CA THR A 62 -11.87 -7.10 -16.50
C THR A 62 -11.10 -7.80 -15.37
N VAL A 63 -10.10 -7.11 -14.81
CA VAL A 63 -9.30 -7.61 -13.69
C VAL A 63 -10.13 -7.68 -12.43
N LYS A 64 -10.89 -6.63 -12.12
CA LYS A 64 -11.83 -6.61 -10.97
C LYS A 64 -12.81 -7.77 -11.03
N ASN A 65 -13.37 -8.06 -12.21
CA ASN A 65 -14.26 -9.20 -12.42
C ASN A 65 -13.54 -10.54 -12.22
N ALA A 66 -12.31 -10.68 -12.72
CA ALA A 66 -11.51 -11.89 -12.54
C ALA A 66 -11.15 -12.15 -11.05
N LEU A 67 -10.96 -11.08 -10.27
CA LEU A 67 -10.65 -11.10 -8.84
C LEU A 67 -11.90 -11.14 -7.94
N SER A 68 -13.09 -10.86 -8.49
CA SER A 68 -14.33 -10.63 -7.72
C SER A 68 -14.78 -11.79 -6.82
N ARG A 69 -14.24 -12.99 -7.01
CA ARG A 69 -14.56 -14.22 -6.25
C ARG A 69 -13.32 -14.86 -5.62
N ILE A 70 -12.21 -14.14 -5.59
CA ILE A 70 -10.91 -14.66 -5.15
C ILE A 70 -10.67 -14.15 -3.73
N SER A 71 -10.40 -15.08 -2.82
CA SER A 71 -9.93 -14.75 -1.47
C SER A 71 -8.44 -14.42 -1.46
N GLY A 72 -7.97 -13.77 -0.40
CA GLY A 72 -6.54 -13.51 -0.17
C GLY A 72 -5.66 -14.75 -0.25
N LYS A 73 -6.16 -15.88 0.26
CA LYS A 73 -5.49 -17.19 0.18
C LYS A 73 -5.35 -17.72 -1.25
N GLU A 74 -6.36 -17.51 -2.08
CA GLU A 74 -6.28 -17.87 -3.50
C GLU A 74 -5.38 -16.90 -4.27
N LEU A 75 -5.41 -15.62 -3.87
CA LEU A 75 -4.61 -14.55 -4.42
C LEU A 75 -3.11 -14.78 -4.19
N SER A 76 -2.71 -15.23 -2.98
CA SER A 76 -1.29 -15.56 -2.70
C SER A 76 -0.79 -16.78 -3.50
N GLY A 77 -1.70 -17.66 -3.92
CA GLY A 77 -1.41 -18.78 -4.81
C GLY A 77 -1.49 -18.45 -6.31
N MET A 78 -1.73 -17.19 -6.70
CA MET A 78 -1.81 -16.79 -8.11
C MET A 78 -0.42 -16.72 -8.73
N THR A 79 -0.18 -17.59 -9.72
CA THR A 79 1.01 -17.53 -10.58
C THR A 79 0.67 -16.80 -11.87
N GLU A 80 1.70 -16.31 -12.58
CA GLU A 80 1.54 -15.72 -13.91
C GLU A 80 0.73 -16.64 -14.85
N GLU A 81 0.97 -17.95 -14.81
CA GLU A 81 0.24 -18.93 -15.61
C GLU A 81 -1.26 -18.98 -15.24
N LYS A 82 -1.60 -18.98 -13.94
CA LYS A 82 -3.00 -18.97 -13.49
C LYS A 82 -3.71 -17.66 -13.89
N LEU A 83 -2.99 -16.54 -13.83
CA LEU A 83 -3.51 -15.24 -14.26
C LEU A 83 -3.73 -15.20 -15.76
N LYS A 84 -2.81 -15.72 -16.59
CA LYS A 84 -3.00 -15.85 -18.05
C LYS A 84 -4.20 -16.71 -18.45
N ARG A 85 -4.61 -17.66 -17.60
CA ARG A 85 -5.83 -18.46 -17.82
C ARG A 85 -7.12 -17.69 -17.49
N LYS A 86 -7.05 -16.67 -16.63
CA LYS A 86 -8.19 -15.85 -16.18
C LYS A 86 -8.29 -14.53 -16.92
N LEU A 87 -7.17 -13.99 -17.39
CA LEU A 87 -7.03 -12.69 -18.02
C LEU A 87 -6.51 -12.90 -19.44
N ASN A 88 -7.22 -12.34 -20.42
CA ASN A 88 -6.88 -12.49 -21.83
C ASN A 88 -5.74 -11.56 -22.27
N LYS A 89 -5.48 -10.47 -21.53
CA LYS A 89 -4.47 -9.48 -21.88
C LYS A 89 -3.23 -9.65 -21.01
N LYS A 90 -2.05 -9.61 -21.65
CA LYS A 90 -0.76 -9.67 -20.96
C LYS A 90 -0.60 -8.48 -20.00
N GLU A 91 -1.02 -7.29 -20.40
CA GLU A 91 -0.96 -6.07 -19.59
C GLU A 91 -1.76 -6.21 -18.28
N ASP A 92 -2.95 -6.82 -18.35
CA ASP A 92 -3.78 -7.10 -17.17
C ASP A 92 -3.08 -8.07 -16.21
N VAL A 93 -2.40 -9.09 -16.73
CA VAL A 93 -1.62 -10.03 -15.93
C VAL A 93 -0.44 -9.32 -15.25
N GLU A 94 0.30 -8.51 -15.99
CA GLU A 94 1.44 -7.75 -15.46
C GLU A 94 1.02 -6.75 -14.37
N MET A 95 -0.13 -6.09 -14.52
CA MET A 95 -0.69 -5.21 -13.48
C MET A 95 -0.98 -5.96 -12.18
N VAL A 96 -1.64 -7.12 -12.27
CA VAL A 96 -1.93 -7.93 -11.08
C VAL A 96 -0.64 -8.43 -10.43
N LEU A 97 0.31 -8.93 -11.20
CA LEU A 97 1.60 -9.39 -10.67
C LEU A 97 2.38 -8.27 -9.98
N ARG A 98 2.37 -7.06 -10.55
CA ARG A 98 2.99 -5.89 -9.93
C ARG A 98 2.35 -5.58 -8.59
N GLY A 99 1.02 -5.53 -8.52
CA GLY A 99 0.31 -5.30 -7.26
C GLY A 99 0.58 -6.38 -6.22
N LEU A 100 0.68 -7.66 -6.61
CA LEU A 100 1.04 -8.76 -5.71
C LEU A 100 2.47 -8.63 -5.16
N SER A 101 3.40 -8.16 -6.00
CA SER A 101 4.78 -7.87 -5.58
C SER A 101 4.80 -6.79 -4.50
N GLU A 102 4.03 -5.71 -4.68
CA GLU A 102 3.90 -4.64 -3.69
C GLU A 102 3.33 -5.13 -2.35
N LEU A 103 2.28 -5.97 -2.39
CA LEU A 103 1.70 -6.58 -1.18
C LEU A 103 2.71 -7.50 -0.47
N SER A 104 3.52 -8.25 -1.22
CA SER A 104 4.53 -9.14 -0.65
C SER A 104 5.63 -8.35 0.05
N ILE A 105 6.10 -7.25 -0.54
CA ILE A 105 7.10 -6.36 0.08
C ILE A 105 6.55 -5.74 1.38
N ILE A 106 5.28 -5.31 1.40
CA ILE A 106 4.63 -4.78 2.60
C ILE A 106 4.56 -5.86 3.68
N LEU A 107 4.15 -7.09 3.33
CA LEU A 107 4.06 -8.21 4.25
C LEU A 107 5.42 -8.60 4.84
N GLU A 108 6.47 -8.65 4.02
CA GLU A 108 7.84 -8.90 4.46
C GLU A 108 8.33 -7.83 5.43
N ASN A 109 8.09 -6.55 5.12
CA ASN A 109 8.44 -5.44 6.01
C ASN A 109 7.69 -5.51 7.35
N VAL A 110 6.39 -5.81 7.34
CA VAL A 110 5.60 -5.97 8.58
C VAL A 110 6.09 -7.16 9.40
N ARG A 111 6.38 -8.30 8.75
CA ARG A 111 6.97 -9.48 9.42
C ARG A 111 8.34 -9.17 10.02
N ALA A 112 9.19 -8.44 9.31
CA ALA A 112 10.50 -8.02 9.80
C ALA A 112 10.40 -7.08 11.02
N ILE A 113 9.45 -6.14 11.03
CA ILE A 113 9.18 -5.27 12.18
C ILE A 113 8.64 -6.07 13.37
N GLY A 114 7.71 -7.00 13.12
CA GLY A 114 7.15 -7.89 14.15
C GLY A 114 8.22 -8.77 14.80
N ALA A 115 9.15 -9.31 14.00
CA ALA A 115 10.28 -10.10 14.48
C ALA A 115 11.35 -9.25 15.19
N GLY A 116 11.57 -8.00 14.73
CA GLY A 116 12.49 -7.05 15.36
C GLY A 116 12.03 -6.56 16.75
N LYS A 117 10.72 -6.56 17.01
CA LYS A 117 10.15 -6.20 18.32
C LYS A 117 10.35 -7.26 19.41
N GLN A 118 10.86 -8.45 19.08
CA GLN A 118 11.19 -9.50 20.06
C GLN A 118 12.64 -9.44 20.57
N LYS A 119 13.51 -8.56 20.07
CA LYS A 119 14.88 -8.39 20.60
C LYS A 119 15.06 -7.07 21.35
N THR A 120 14.27 -6.82 22.38
CA THR A 120 14.61 -5.85 23.45
C THR A 120 13.76 -6.10 24.70
N VAL A 121 13.93 -7.25 25.36
CA VAL A 121 13.88 -7.39 26.83
C VAL A 121 14.37 -8.79 27.21
N SER A 122 15.66 -8.89 27.51
CA SER A 122 16.25 -9.74 28.55
C SER A 122 17.67 -9.23 28.81
#